data_AF-A0A7C4Q2J0-F1
#
_entry.id   AF-A0A7C4Q2J0-F1
#
_cell.length_a   1.000
_cell.length_b   1.000
_cell.length_c   1.000
_cell.angle_alpha   90.00
_cell.angle_beta   90.00
_cell.angle_gamma   90.00
#
_symmetry.space_group_name_H-M   'P 1'
#
loop_
_entity.id
_entity.type
_entity.pdbx_description
1 polymer ?
#
loop_
_entity_poly.entity_id
_entity_poly.type
_entity_poly.pdbx_seq_one_letter_code
_entity_poly.pdbx_strand_id
1 'polypeptide(L)'
;MSPKTSAPYQRVLIASANPLFGQGLEKMIQRQWKNPQLEIRRVASNEAVLSEMQSWSPDLIILDYDDKAISRAEFLQEFVTGEQPMQVMLVSLKSSGAVVVYDRRTMTPAQAEDWLNLPKFSQTTSEHFPLQRRSSMKHFVIVGVLIAAFTGLIYFLLSNIPLLPIAASVQAQPIDRLFNLHFFMISLLFSLIVVFLGYSLVVFRQKAGDDEEDGVYIKGNNPLEIIWTIIPLGIVIYFAYLGSVSLAETRRADPQALEIKVVAGQWFWRFEYPDYGIVSNAMVMPVNKQALLKLTSLDVIHSFWVPEFRVKQDTLPGENLVRELRVTPTESGEFKVRCAEMCGTSHAYMESLVKVVTQAEFDQWVQDQLAALGTDPVARGEVWARNNGCLSCHSVDGSPNVGPTWKGLYGLTHELTDGSVVTVDDAYLLTAIINPNAQVPKGFVPGVMPQIYKDTIPEQQILEIIEYIKSLK
;
A
#
# COMPACT_ATOMS: atom_id res chain seq x y z
N MET A 1 31.54 -25.92 -70.07
CA MET A 1 32.17 -26.86 -69.11
C MET A 1 31.93 -26.31 -67.71
N SER A 2 30.97 -26.85 -66.95
CA SER A 2 30.77 -26.45 -65.55
C SER A 2 31.99 -26.85 -64.70
N PRO A 3 32.43 -26.01 -63.76
CA PRO A 3 33.56 -26.36 -62.92
C PRO A 3 33.16 -27.55 -62.03
N LYS A 4 33.96 -28.61 -62.06
CA LYS A 4 33.85 -29.73 -61.13
C LYS A 4 34.04 -29.17 -59.71
N THR A 5 32.97 -29.06 -58.94
CA THR A 5 33.01 -28.77 -57.50
C THR A 5 33.74 -29.91 -56.81
N SER A 6 34.99 -29.70 -56.43
CA SER A 6 35.71 -30.63 -55.56
C SER A 6 35.01 -30.66 -54.20
N ALA A 7 34.64 -31.85 -53.72
CA ALA A 7 33.99 -32.02 -52.42
C ALA A 7 34.82 -31.36 -51.29
N PRO A 8 34.20 -30.55 -50.42
CA PRO A 8 34.91 -29.86 -49.33
C PRO A 8 35.28 -30.77 -48.15
N TYR A 9 34.71 -31.99 -48.07
CA TYR A 9 34.90 -32.93 -46.97
C TYR A 9 35.06 -34.38 -47.49
N GLN A 10 35.77 -35.23 -46.75
CA GLN A 10 36.03 -36.64 -47.13
C GLN A 10 35.27 -37.65 -46.28
N ARG A 11 35.03 -37.37 -44.99
CA ARG A 11 34.27 -38.21 -44.06
C ARG A 11 33.09 -37.44 -43.48
N VAL A 12 31.87 -37.89 -43.78
CA VAL A 12 30.62 -37.24 -43.32
C VAL A 12 29.83 -38.18 -42.41
N LEU A 13 29.51 -37.76 -41.20
CA LEU A 13 28.66 -38.51 -40.29
C LEU A 13 27.26 -37.89 -40.23
N ILE A 14 26.21 -38.60 -40.62
CA ILE A 14 24.82 -38.11 -40.54
C ILE A 14 24.17 -38.75 -39.31
N ALA A 15 23.80 -37.92 -38.35
CA ALA A 15 23.11 -38.33 -37.14
C ALA A 15 21.62 -37.99 -37.27
N SER A 16 20.80 -39.00 -37.53
CA SER A 16 19.36 -38.85 -37.68
C SER A 16 18.62 -40.06 -37.13
N ALA A 17 17.66 -39.79 -36.26
CA ALA A 17 16.75 -40.81 -35.74
C ALA A 17 15.74 -41.29 -36.81
N ASN A 18 15.61 -40.57 -37.95
CA ASN A 18 14.73 -40.92 -39.06
C ASN A 18 15.52 -41.60 -40.20
N PRO A 19 15.34 -42.92 -40.42
CA PRO A 19 16.14 -43.66 -41.40
C PRO A 19 15.94 -43.21 -42.85
N LEU A 20 14.73 -42.80 -43.22
CA LEU A 20 14.39 -42.38 -44.58
C LEU A 20 14.97 -41.01 -44.90
N PHE A 21 14.93 -40.09 -43.94
CA PHE A 21 15.55 -38.77 -44.08
C PHE A 21 17.07 -38.87 -44.19
N GLY A 22 17.72 -39.64 -43.31
CA GLY A 22 19.17 -39.88 -43.37
C GLY A 22 19.62 -40.48 -44.69
N GLN A 23 18.87 -41.44 -45.26
CA GLN A 23 19.13 -41.99 -46.60
C GLN A 23 18.94 -40.96 -47.71
N GLY A 24 17.92 -40.10 -47.61
CA GLY A 24 17.69 -39.03 -48.57
C GLY A 24 18.85 -38.04 -48.61
N LEU A 25 19.35 -37.66 -47.43
CA LEU A 25 20.47 -36.74 -47.28
C LEU A 25 21.78 -37.34 -47.81
N GLU A 26 22.06 -38.60 -47.49
CA GLU A 26 23.23 -39.32 -48.00
C GLU A 26 23.23 -39.35 -49.54
N LYS A 27 22.11 -39.72 -50.16
CA LYS A 27 21.96 -39.76 -51.63
C LYS A 27 22.12 -38.37 -52.25
N MET A 28 21.61 -37.34 -51.59
CA MET A 28 21.74 -35.96 -52.05
C MET A 28 23.21 -35.52 -52.04
N ILE A 29 23.93 -35.76 -50.95
CA ILE A 29 25.34 -35.40 -50.79
C ILE A 29 26.20 -36.15 -51.82
N GLN A 30 25.99 -37.47 -51.97
CA GLN A 30 26.71 -38.28 -52.96
C GLN A 30 26.47 -37.79 -54.39
N ARG A 31 25.22 -37.43 -54.71
CA ARG A 31 24.83 -36.89 -56.02
C ARG A 31 25.44 -35.51 -56.30
N GLN A 32 25.52 -34.67 -55.27
CA GLN A 32 26.02 -33.29 -55.37
C GLN A 32 27.54 -33.24 -55.50
N TRP A 33 28.25 -33.88 -54.56
CA TRP A 33 29.70 -33.71 -54.42
C TRP A 33 30.53 -34.65 -55.30
N LYS A 34 29.93 -35.72 -55.83
CA LYS A 34 30.52 -36.64 -56.83
C LYS A 34 32.00 -36.99 -56.57
N ASN A 35 32.35 -37.25 -55.31
CA ASN A 35 33.71 -37.54 -54.88
C ASN A 35 33.87 -39.05 -54.60
N PRO A 36 34.75 -39.76 -55.33
CA PRO A 36 34.94 -41.20 -55.16
C PRO A 36 35.62 -41.59 -53.83
N GLN A 37 36.18 -40.64 -53.07
CA GLN A 37 36.75 -40.88 -51.73
C GLN A 37 35.86 -40.37 -50.60
N LEU A 38 34.61 -39.98 -50.89
CA LEU A 38 33.66 -39.55 -49.88
C LEU A 38 33.08 -40.76 -49.15
N GLU A 39 33.35 -40.87 -47.87
CA GLU A 39 32.75 -41.85 -46.98
C GLU A 39 31.65 -41.19 -46.14
N ILE A 40 30.44 -41.77 -46.15
CA ILE A 40 29.32 -41.29 -45.35
C ILE A 40 28.87 -42.40 -44.39
N ARG A 41 28.79 -42.11 -43.09
CA ARG A 41 28.22 -43.01 -42.08
C ARG A 41 26.94 -42.42 -41.50
N ARG A 42 26.02 -43.29 -41.07
CA ARG A 42 24.74 -42.90 -40.47
C ARG A 42 24.58 -43.49 -39.08
N VAL A 43 24.17 -42.66 -38.13
CA VAL A 43 23.91 -43.06 -36.73
C VAL A 43 22.56 -42.51 -36.27
N ALA A 44 21.92 -43.23 -35.35
CA ALA A 44 20.54 -42.95 -34.92
C ALA A 44 20.39 -42.62 -33.43
N SER A 45 21.50 -42.55 -32.67
CA SER A 45 21.50 -42.22 -31.23
C SER A 45 22.74 -41.41 -30.84
N ASN A 46 22.65 -40.67 -29.73
CA ASN A 46 23.75 -39.87 -29.19
C ASN A 46 24.99 -40.74 -28.87
N GLU A 47 24.82 -41.89 -28.21
CA GLU A 47 25.93 -42.82 -27.92
C GLU A 47 26.66 -43.28 -29.19
N ALA A 48 25.91 -43.55 -30.28
CA ALA A 48 26.51 -43.96 -31.55
C ALA A 48 27.28 -42.82 -32.22
N VAL A 49 26.81 -41.58 -32.09
CA VAL A 49 27.55 -40.38 -32.55
C VAL A 49 28.89 -40.29 -31.83
N LEU A 50 28.91 -40.46 -30.51
CA LEU A 50 30.13 -40.39 -29.69
C LEU A 50 31.15 -41.46 -30.08
N SER A 51 30.67 -42.70 -30.27
CA SER A 51 31.51 -43.82 -30.67
C SER A 51 32.16 -43.61 -32.05
N GLU A 52 31.38 -43.16 -33.05
CA GLU A 52 31.88 -42.87 -34.40
C GLU A 52 32.82 -41.65 -34.43
N MET A 53 32.57 -40.64 -33.59
CA MET A 53 33.48 -39.50 -33.48
C MET A 53 34.86 -39.92 -32.99
N GLN A 54 34.92 -40.74 -31.94
CA GLN A 54 36.18 -41.19 -31.36
C GLN A 54 36.92 -42.20 -32.26
N SER A 55 36.18 -43.09 -32.92
CA SER A 55 36.78 -44.19 -33.70
C SER A 55 37.05 -43.85 -35.16
N TRP A 56 36.23 -42.99 -35.80
CA TRP A 56 36.28 -42.72 -37.23
C TRP A 56 36.65 -41.27 -37.59
N SER A 57 36.57 -40.35 -36.63
CA SER A 57 37.01 -38.94 -36.76
C SER A 57 36.46 -38.22 -38.01
N PRO A 58 35.13 -38.03 -38.13
CA PRO A 58 34.51 -37.40 -39.30
C PRO A 58 34.92 -35.93 -39.49
N ASP A 59 34.96 -35.47 -40.74
CA ASP A 59 35.33 -34.09 -41.12
C ASP A 59 34.11 -33.15 -41.17
N LEU A 60 32.91 -33.72 -41.31
CA LEU A 60 31.63 -33.05 -41.24
C LEU A 60 30.66 -33.99 -40.55
N ILE A 61 29.86 -33.47 -39.65
CA ILE A 61 28.77 -34.20 -39.03
C ILE A 61 27.48 -33.46 -39.46
N ILE A 62 26.33 -34.13 -39.66
CA ILE A 62 25.02 -33.48 -39.87
C ILE A 62 23.94 -34.00 -38.89
N LEU A 63 23.34 -33.13 -38.04
CA LEU A 63 22.33 -33.49 -37.02
C LEU A 63 20.92 -33.21 -37.56
N ASP A 64 20.07 -34.23 -37.54
CA ASP A 64 18.63 -34.10 -37.73
C ASP A 64 17.95 -33.93 -36.36
N TYR A 65 17.66 -32.69 -35.98
CA TYR A 65 17.02 -32.34 -34.71
C TYR A 65 15.50 -32.36 -34.86
N ASP A 66 14.93 -33.55 -34.75
CA ASP A 66 13.51 -33.72 -34.42
C ASP A 66 13.22 -35.14 -33.91
N ASP A 67 13.66 -35.47 -32.69
CA ASP A 67 12.90 -36.37 -31.80
C ASP A 67 13.53 -36.50 -30.40
N LYS A 68 12.75 -37.04 -29.44
CA LYS A 68 13.10 -37.25 -28.02
C LYS A 68 14.36 -38.10 -27.75
N ALA A 69 14.96 -38.71 -28.77
CA ALA A 69 16.12 -39.60 -28.66
C ALA A 69 17.48 -38.88 -28.75
N ILE A 70 17.52 -37.66 -29.28
CA ILE A 70 18.74 -36.88 -29.49
C ILE A 70 18.56 -35.51 -28.83
N SER A 71 19.04 -35.36 -27.59
CA SER A 71 18.89 -34.13 -26.81
C SER A 71 19.91 -33.07 -27.20
N ARG A 72 19.42 -31.92 -27.70
CA ARG A 72 20.24 -30.74 -28.01
C ARG A 72 20.96 -30.17 -26.78
N ALA A 73 20.31 -30.23 -25.61
CA ALA A 73 20.87 -29.65 -24.39
C ALA A 73 22.05 -30.48 -23.86
N GLU A 74 21.93 -31.81 -23.86
CA GLU A 74 23.01 -32.72 -23.45
C GLU A 74 24.17 -32.67 -24.44
N PHE A 75 23.88 -32.74 -25.75
CA PHE A 75 24.90 -32.61 -26.79
C PHE A 75 25.66 -31.28 -26.68
N LEU A 76 24.94 -30.18 -26.43
CA LEU A 76 25.61 -28.90 -26.22
C LEU A 76 26.48 -28.95 -24.96
N GLN A 77 25.92 -29.35 -23.83
CA GLN A 77 26.60 -29.33 -22.54
C GLN A 77 27.89 -30.15 -22.50
N GLU A 78 27.95 -31.26 -23.24
CA GLU A 78 29.11 -32.15 -23.30
C GLU A 78 30.24 -31.63 -24.21
N PHE A 79 29.96 -30.71 -25.14
CA PHE A 79 30.90 -30.33 -26.20
C PHE A 79 31.33 -28.83 -26.24
N VAL A 80 30.87 -27.93 -25.35
CA VAL A 80 31.19 -26.47 -25.43
C VAL A 80 32.44 -26.01 -24.66
N THR A 81 33.01 -26.80 -23.76
CA THR A 81 33.99 -26.29 -22.78
C THR A 81 35.43 -26.51 -23.23
N GLY A 82 35.96 -25.68 -24.13
CA GLY A 82 37.42 -25.56 -24.36
C GLY A 82 37.89 -25.00 -25.72
N GLU A 83 38.99 -24.25 -25.71
CA GLU A 83 39.59 -23.52 -26.85
C GLU A 83 40.44 -24.41 -27.80
N GLN A 84 39.88 -24.88 -28.93
CA GLN A 84 40.59 -25.32 -30.16
C GLN A 84 39.56 -25.63 -31.28
N PRO A 85 39.51 -25.00 -32.46
CA PRO A 85 38.40 -25.17 -33.43
C PRO A 85 38.52 -26.42 -34.33
N MET A 86 37.40 -27.10 -34.60
CA MET A 86 37.20 -27.92 -35.82
C MET A 86 35.74 -27.82 -36.35
N GLN A 87 35.67 -27.83 -37.68
CA GLN A 87 34.55 -27.81 -38.64
C GLN A 87 33.89 -29.21 -38.67
N VAL A 88 32.59 -29.51 -38.76
CA VAL A 88 31.28 -28.84 -38.72
C VAL A 88 30.31 -29.87 -38.09
N MET A 89 29.30 -29.42 -37.37
CA MET A 89 28.04 -30.14 -37.14
C MET A 89 27.04 -29.07 -36.75
N LEU A 90 25.88 -28.90 -37.38
CA LEU A 90 24.95 -27.86 -36.92
C LEU A 90 24.29 -28.38 -35.63
N VAL A 91 24.98 -28.46 -34.48
CA VAL A 91 25.32 -27.32 -33.62
C VAL A 91 26.82 -27.06 -33.37
N SER A 92 27.17 -25.79 -33.54
CA SER A 92 28.45 -25.07 -33.40
C SER A 92 28.97 -24.97 -31.97
N LEU A 93 30.22 -25.40 -31.71
CA LEU A 93 30.94 -25.14 -30.45
C LEU A 93 32.48 -25.12 -30.60
N LYS A 94 33.07 -23.98 -31.02
CA LYS A 94 34.46 -23.56 -30.68
C LYS A 94 34.79 -22.16 -31.27
N SER A 95 34.57 -21.12 -30.43
CA SER A 95 34.78 -19.66 -30.63
C SER A 95 33.72 -18.85 -31.42
N SER A 96 33.50 -17.61 -30.97
CA SER A 96 32.44 -16.66 -31.35
C SER A 96 32.32 -16.39 -32.86
N GLY A 97 31.24 -16.85 -33.49
CA GLY A 97 30.93 -16.57 -34.90
C GLY A 97 29.58 -17.16 -35.33
N ALA A 98 28.96 -16.56 -36.35
CA ALA A 98 27.54 -16.69 -36.68
C ALA A 98 27.06 -18.12 -37.01
N VAL A 99 25.92 -18.48 -36.42
CA VAL A 99 25.14 -19.71 -36.68
C VAL A 99 24.00 -19.35 -37.63
N VAL A 100 23.76 -20.16 -38.66
CA VAL A 100 22.54 -20.08 -39.48
C VAL A 100 21.64 -21.28 -39.14
N VAL A 101 20.41 -21.00 -38.73
CA VAL A 101 19.41 -22.00 -38.31
C VAL A 101 18.29 -22.03 -39.34
N TYR A 102 17.94 -23.21 -39.85
CA TYR A 102 16.76 -23.41 -40.69
C TYR A 102 15.77 -24.33 -39.97
N ASP A 103 14.49 -23.95 -40.00
CA ASP A 103 13.40 -24.83 -39.55
C ASP A 103 12.99 -25.73 -40.71
N ARG A 104 13.02 -27.05 -40.48
CA ARG A 104 12.62 -28.08 -41.45
C ARG A 104 11.21 -27.87 -42.02
N ARG A 105 10.32 -27.20 -41.28
CA ARG A 105 8.92 -26.98 -41.68
C ARG A 105 8.76 -25.82 -42.66
N THR A 106 9.76 -24.95 -42.78
CA THR A 106 9.71 -23.71 -43.58
C THR A 106 10.85 -23.59 -44.59
N MET A 107 11.80 -24.54 -44.58
CA MET A 107 12.95 -24.54 -45.49
C MET A 107 12.52 -24.76 -46.95
N THR A 108 12.94 -23.85 -47.83
CA THR A 108 12.73 -23.97 -49.27
C THR A 108 13.84 -24.82 -49.93
N PRO A 109 13.56 -25.48 -51.08
CA PRO A 109 14.59 -26.24 -51.81
C PRO A 109 15.82 -25.41 -52.22
N ALA A 110 15.65 -24.11 -52.50
CA ALA A 110 16.74 -23.20 -52.83
C ALA A 110 17.67 -22.94 -51.64
N GLN A 111 17.12 -22.80 -50.42
CA GLN A 111 17.91 -22.66 -49.19
C GLN A 111 18.68 -23.94 -48.85
N ALA A 112 18.15 -25.11 -49.22
CA ALA A 112 18.85 -26.39 -49.07
C ALA A 112 20.01 -26.56 -50.09
N GLU A 113 19.91 -25.96 -51.28
CA GLU A 113 20.99 -25.97 -52.28
C GLU A 113 22.14 -25.03 -51.92
N ASP A 114 21.86 -23.85 -51.34
CA ASP A 114 22.89 -22.92 -50.85
C ASP A 114 23.75 -23.53 -49.72
N TRP A 115 23.17 -24.40 -48.90
CA TRP A 115 23.88 -25.15 -47.85
C TRP A 115 25.00 -26.06 -48.38
N LEU A 116 24.80 -26.68 -49.55
CA LEU A 116 25.77 -27.61 -50.15
C LEU A 116 26.89 -26.93 -50.93
N ASN A 117 26.81 -25.60 -51.10
CA ASN A 117 27.71 -24.78 -51.92
C ASN A 117 28.68 -23.91 -51.10
N LEU A 118 28.72 -24.03 -49.76
CA LEU A 118 29.57 -23.20 -48.90
C LEU A 118 31.07 -23.32 -49.28
N PRO A 119 31.70 -22.25 -49.79
CA PRO A 119 33.13 -22.24 -50.09
C PRO A 119 33.91 -22.16 -48.78
N LYS A 120 35.08 -22.85 -48.74
CA LYS A 120 36.06 -22.88 -47.64
C LYS A 120 35.97 -21.64 -46.75
N PHE A 121 35.70 -21.83 -45.45
CA PHE A 121 35.79 -20.78 -44.44
C PHE A 121 37.16 -20.11 -44.53
N SER A 122 37.23 -18.98 -45.24
CA SER A 122 38.43 -18.16 -45.36
C SER A 122 38.57 -17.36 -44.07
N GLN A 123 39.75 -17.44 -43.46
CA GLN A 123 40.19 -16.51 -42.43
C GLN A 123 40.29 -15.11 -43.03
N THR A 124 39.17 -14.41 -43.12
CA THR A 124 39.15 -12.97 -43.30
C THR A 124 38.95 -12.37 -41.92
N THR A 125 39.95 -11.57 -41.53
CA THR A 125 39.96 -10.70 -40.36
C THR A 125 38.57 -10.16 -40.09
N SER A 126 38.12 -10.28 -38.84
CA SER A 126 36.89 -9.70 -38.35
C SER A 126 36.80 -8.23 -38.76
N GLU A 127 36.09 -7.95 -39.85
CA GLU A 127 35.34 -6.72 -39.91
C GLU A 127 34.29 -6.86 -38.82
N HIS A 128 34.60 -6.30 -37.65
CA HIS A 128 33.58 -5.86 -36.74
C HIS A 128 32.65 -4.97 -37.56
N PHE A 129 31.54 -5.52 -38.04
CA PHE A 129 30.32 -4.72 -38.06
C PHE A 129 30.12 -4.35 -36.61
N PRO A 130 30.37 -3.09 -36.22
CA PRO A 130 29.89 -2.71 -34.91
C PRO A 130 28.38 -2.90 -35.04
N LEU A 131 27.79 -3.84 -34.31
CA LEU A 131 26.52 -3.55 -33.69
C LEU A 131 26.76 -2.20 -33.06
N GLN A 132 26.28 -1.17 -33.74
CA GLN A 132 26.51 0.20 -33.34
C GLN A 132 25.96 0.22 -31.93
N ARG A 133 26.86 0.17 -30.94
CA ARG A 133 26.56 0.42 -29.54
C ARG A 133 26.28 1.91 -29.52
N ARG A 134 25.15 2.29 -30.13
CA ARG A 134 24.69 3.64 -30.36
C ARG A 134 24.22 4.09 -28.98
N SER A 135 25.21 4.37 -28.13
CA SER A 135 25.16 4.90 -26.78
C SER A 135 23.78 4.75 -26.12
N SER A 136 23.46 3.56 -25.61
CA SER A 136 22.25 3.34 -24.77
C SER A 136 22.23 4.29 -23.56
N MET A 137 23.41 4.82 -23.19
CA MET A 137 23.57 5.90 -22.21
C MET A 137 22.65 7.10 -22.47
N LYS A 138 22.29 7.41 -23.71
CA LYS A 138 21.41 8.56 -24.00
C LYS A 138 20.02 8.36 -23.40
N HIS A 139 19.43 7.17 -23.53
CA HIS A 139 18.12 6.87 -22.95
C HIS A 139 18.19 6.91 -21.41
N PHE A 140 19.20 6.29 -20.81
CA PHE A 140 19.39 6.30 -19.35
C PHE A 140 19.63 7.70 -18.80
N VAL A 141 20.41 8.54 -19.48
CA VAL A 141 20.65 9.93 -19.07
C VAL A 141 19.37 10.75 -19.19
N ILE A 142 18.62 10.63 -20.30
CA ILE A 142 17.36 11.37 -20.47
C ILE A 142 16.35 10.96 -19.41
N VAL A 143 16.13 9.66 -19.22
CA VAL A 143 15.20 9.14 -18.20
C VAL A 143 15.63 9.56 -16.80
N GLY A 144 16.92 9.48 -16.48
CA GLY A 144 17.45 9.92 -15.19
C GLY A 144 17.20 11.41 -14.91
N VAL A 145 17.43 12.27 -15.89
CA VAL A 145 17.13 13.71 -15.80
C VAL A 145 15.63 13.96 -15.64
N LEU A 146 14.80 13.26 -16.41
CA LEU A 146 13.34 13.36 -16.32
C LEU A 146 12.83 12.91 -14.94
N ILE A 147 13.34 11.80 -14.40
CA ILE A 147 12.98 11.33 -13.05
C ILE A 147 13.36 12.39 -12.01
N ALA A 148 14.57 12.95 -12.07
CA ALA A 148 15.00 13.97 -11.13
C ALA A 148 14.14 15.24 -11.21
N ALA A 149 13.86 15.72 -12.42
CA ALA A 149 13.02 16.89 -12.65
C ALA A 149 11.58 16.66 -12.19
N PHE A 150 11.00 15.51 -12.54
CA PHE A 150 9.62 15.18 -12.17
C PHE A 150 9.49 14.92 -10.66
N THR A 151 10.49 14.30 -10.03
CA THR A 151 10.54 14.12 -8.57
C THR A 151 10.57 15.48 -7.87
N GLY A 152 11.43 16.39 -8.33
CA GLY A 152 11.50 17.75 -7.80
C GLY A 152 10.19 18.51 -7.95
N LEU A 153 9.54 18.40 -9.12
CA LEU A 153 8.24 19.02 -9.37
C LEU A 153 7.14 18.47 -8.46
N ILE A 154 6.98 17.14 -8.39
CA ILE A 154 5.95 16.50 -7.55
C ILE A 154 6.20 16.80 -6.08
N TYR A 155 7.45 16.72 -5.61
CA TYR A 155 7.78 17.06 -4.23
C TYR A 155 7.49 18.53 -3.92
N PHE A 156 7.84 19.45 -4.84
CA PHE A 156 7.49 20.87 -4.72
C PHE A 156 5.97 21.06 -4.62
N LEU A 157 5.19 20.43 -5.48
CA LEU A 157 3.72 20.52 -5.42
C LEU A 157 3.17 19.98 -4.10
N LEU A 158 3.57 18.76 -3.70
CA LEU A 158 3.10 18.14 -2.46
C LEU A 158 3.50 18.93 -1.20
N SER A 159 4.69 19.52 -1.18
CA SER A 159 5.18 20.32 -0.04
C SER A 159 4.55 21.72 0.04
N ASN A 160 3.95 22.22 -1.04
CA ASN A 160 3.30 23.53 -1.08
C ASN A 160 1.77 23.45 -1.00
N ILE A 161 1.18 22.24 -0.98
CA ILE A 161 -0.25 22.07 -0.70
C ILE A 161 -0.43 21.91 0.82
N PRO A 162 -1.27 22.73 1.48
CA PRO A 162 -1.51 22.64 2.92
C PRO A 162 -2.41 21.43 3.24
N LEU A 163 -1.84 20.23 3.12
CA LEU A 163 -2.55 18.96 3.36
C LEU A 163 -2.79 18.68 4.84
N LEU A 164 -1.93 19.19 5.70
CA LEU A 164 -2.03 19.03 7.15
C LEU A 164 -2.30 20.41 7.79
N PRO A 165 -3.13 20.47 8.85
CA PRO A 165 -3.25 21.70 9.63
C PRO A 165 -1.94 21.95 10.39
N ILE A 166 -1.85 23.07 11.10
CA ILE A 166 -0.64 23.38 11.90
C ILE A 166 -0.28 22.23 12.85
N ALA A 167 1.01 22.05 13.12
CA ALA A 167 1.50 21.11 14.11
C ALA A 167 1.47 21.77 15.49
N ALA A 168 0.49 21.42 16.31
CA ALA A 168 0.22 22.07 17.61
C ALA A 168 0.58 21.18 18.82
N SER A 169 1.39 20.14 18.64
CA SER A 169 1.84 19.26 19.73
C SER A 169 3.29 18.81 19.55
N VAL A 170 3.91 18.40 20.66
CA VAL A 170 5.22 17.73 20.64
C VAL A 170 5.16 16.44 19.81
N GLN A 171 4.05 15.70 19.90
CA GLN A 171 3.82 14.46 19.17
C GLN A 171 3.71 14.68 17.65
N ALA A 172 3.27 15.85 17.21
CA ALA A 172 3.18 16.18 15.79
C ALA A 172 4.54 16.26 15.09
N GLN A 173 5.60 16.68 15.80
CA GLN A 173 6.92 16.88 15.21
C GLN A 173 7.57 15.61 14.62
N PRO A 174 7.66 14.46 15.33
CA PRO A 174 8.17 13.22 14.72
C PRO A 174 7.27 12.70 13.61
N ILE A 175 5.95 12.87 13.72
CA ILE A 175 4.98 12.43 12.71
C ILE A 175 5.18 13.23 11.42
N ASP A 176 5.25 14.56 11.50
CA ASP A 176 5.43 15.43 10.34
C ASP A 176 6.82 15.23 9.69
N ARG A 177 7.87 14.95 10.47
CA ARG A 177 9.18 14.53 9.93
C ARG A 177 9.08 13.26 9.10
N LEU A 178 8.41 12.23 9.61
CA LEU A 178 8.17 11.00 8.84
C LEU A 178 7.30 11.27 7.62
N PHE A 179 6.25 12.07 7.75
CA PHE A 179 5.33 12.39 6.66
C PHE A 179 6.05 13.10 5.51
N ASN A 180 6.90 14.09 5.81
CA ASN A 180 7.73 14.78 4.83
C ASN A 180 8.72 13.83 4.12
N LEU A 181 9.32 12.89 4.86
CA LEU A 181 10.17 11.86 4.28
C LEU A 181 9.38 10.92 3.35
N HIS A 182 8.17 10.52 3.74
CA HIS A 182 7.28 9.73 2.89
C HIS A 182 6.90 10.49 1.62
N PHE A 183 6.59 11.78 1.70
CA PHE A 183 6.27 12.60 0.53
C PHE A 183 7.41 12.68 -0.47
N PHE A 184 8.64 12.86 0.03
CA PHE A 184 9.83 12.78 -0.83
C PHE A 184 9.94 11.41 -1.51
N MET A 185 9.83 10.32 -0.75
CA MET A 185 9.95 8.96 -1.31
C MET A 185 8.83 8.61 -2.29
N ILE A 186 7.58 9.00 -2.00
CA ILE A 186 6.44 8.83 -2.91
C ILE A 186 6.68 9.62 -4.18
N SER A 187 7.17 10.86 -4.10
CA SER A 187 7.51 11.68 -5.27
C SER A 187 8.55 10.98 -6.15
N LEU A 188 9.58 10.40 -5.53
CA LEU A 188 10.64 9.67 -6.24
C LEU A 188 10.11 8.38 -6.90
N LEU A 189 9.39 7.54 -6.15
CA LEU A 189 8.88 6.25 -6.65
C LEU A 189 7.80 6.45 -7.71
N PHE A 190 6.91 7.42 -7.52
CA PHE A 190 5.92 7.79 -8.52
C PHE A 190 6.59 8.27 -9.81
N SER A 191 7.61 9.13 -9.69
CA SER A 191 8.39 9.61 -10.85
C SER A 191 9.13 8.48 -11.55
N LEU A 192 9.72 7.54 -10.79
CA LEU A 192 10.37 6.36 -11.34
C LEU A 192 9.39 5.60 -12.26
N ILE A 193 8.20 5.27 -11.76
CA ILE A 193 7.20 4.49 -12.52
C ILE A 193 6.65 5.29 -13.70
N VAL A 194 6.18 6.52 -13.46
CA VAL A 194 5.47 7.32 -14.47
C VAL A 194 6.39 7.80 -15.58
N VAL A 195 7.63 8.20 -15.26
CA VAL A 195 8.59 8.60 -16.29
C VAL A 195 8.98 7.40 -17.14
N PHE A 196 9.25 6.23 -16.56
CA PHE A 196 9.55 5.03 -17.37
C PHE A 196 8.38 4.64 -18.27
N LEU A 197 7.15 4.65 -17.74
CA LEU A 197 5.94 4.35 -18.51
C LEU A 197 5.74 5.36 -19.65
N GLY A 198 5.72 6.66 -19.33
CA GLY A 198 5.53 7.73 -20.30
C GLY A 198 6.63 7.78 -21.35
N TYR A 199 7.89 7.62 -20.93
CA TYR A 199 9.03 7.56 -21.84
C TYR A 199 8.89 6.38 -22.80
N SER A 200 8.49 5.20 -22.30
CA SER A 200 8.34 4.02 -23.13
C SER A 200 7.23 4.18 -24.17
N LEU A 201 6.09 4.77 -23.77
CA LEU A 201 4.97 5.05 -24.66
C LEU A 201 5.29 6.06 -25.77
N VAL A 202 6.28 6.94 -25.57
CA VAL A 202 6.67 7.95 -26.56
C VAL A 202 7.82 7.47 -27.44
N VAL A 203 8.84 6.85 -26.84
CA VAL A 203 10.09 6.51 -27.52
C VAL A 203 10.03 5.15 -28.20
N PHE A 204 9.34 4.18 -27.61
CA PHE A 204 9.21 2.82 -28.16
C PHE A 204 7.85 2.58 -28.83
N ARG A 205 7.13 3.64 -29.19
CA ARG A 205 5.89 3.55 -29.99
C ARG A 205 6.21 3.19 -31.43
N GLN A 206 5.47 2.25 -32.00
CA GLN A 206 5.49 1.97 -33.45
C GLN A 206 5.07 3.23 -34.24
N LYS A 207 5.84 3.63 -35.24
CA LYS A 207 5.54 4.77 -36.12
C LYS A 207 5.07 4.29 -37.49
N ALA A 208 4.38 5.19 -38.20
CA ALA A 208 3.95 4.93 -39.56
C ALA A 208 5.19 4.78 -40.46
N GLY A 209 5.33 3.63 -41.10
CA GLY A 209 6.47 3.30 -41.97
C GLY A 209 7.62 2.57 -41.27
N ASP A 210 7.52 2.25 -39.97
CA ASP A 210 8.41 1.29 -39.34
C ASP A 210 8.06 -0.14 -39.81
N ASP A 211 9.08 -0.99 -39.92
CA ASP A 211 8.94 -2.40 -40.30
C ASP A 211 7.98 -3.11 -39.33
N GLU A 212 7.10 -4.00 -39.83
CA GLU A 212 6.17 -4.79 -38.98
C GLU A 212 6.89 -5.92 -38.21
N GLU A 213 8.21 -5.81 -38.02
CA GLU A 213 8.99 -6.81 -37.30
C GLU A 213 8.74 -6.73 -35.78
N ASP A 214 8.69 -7.89 -35.14
CA ASP A 214 8.55 -7.99 -33.69
C ASP A 214 9.73 -7.34 -32.98
N GLY A 215 9.46 -6.70 -31.83
CA GLY A 215 10.50 -6.18 -30.95
C GLY A 215 11.46 -7.27 -30.45
N VAL A 216 12.65 -6.87 -30.01
CA VAL A 216 13.68 -7.80 -29.50
C VAL A 216 13.09 -8.66 -28.37
N TYR A 217 13.20 -9.98 -28.52
CA TYR A 217 12.69 -10.94 -27.55
C TYR A 217 13.55 -10.99 -26.28
N ILE A 218 13.15 -10.24 -25.25
CA ILE A 218 13.84 -10.15 -23.96
C ILE A 218 12.96 -10.78 -22.88
N LYS A 219 13.48 -11.79 -22.16
CA LYS A 219 12.73 -12.51 -21.10
C LYS A 219 12.95 -12.00 -19.68
N GLY A 220 14.06 -11.33 -19.41
CA GLY A 220 14.38 -10.92 -18.04
C GLY A 220 15.83 -10.52 -17.84
N ASN A 221 16.15 -10.17 -16.61
CA ASN A 221 17.47 -9.74 -16.19
C ASN A 221 17.63 -10.01 -14.68
N ASN A 222 18.14 -11.19 -14.33
CA ASN A 222 18.27 -11.61 -12.92
C ASN A 222 19.04 -10.59 -12.05
N PRO A 223 20.16 -9.98 -12.49
CA PRO A 223 20.79 -8.90 -11.73
C PRO A 223 19.85 -7.72 -11.42
N LEU A 224 19.09 -7.25 -12.41
CA LEU A 224 18.13 -6.16 -12.22
C LEU A 224 17.00 -6.58 -11.25
N GLU A 225 16.56 -7.83 -11.37
CA GLU A 225 15.54 -8.41 -10.50
C GLU A 225 15.97 -8.47 -9.03
N ILE A 226 17.22 -8.84 -8.77
CA ILE A 226 17.79 -8.84 -7.42
C ILE A 226 17.87 -7.40 -6.89
N ILE A 227 18.36 -6.46 -7.70
CA ILE A 227 18.53 -5.06 -7.30
C ILE A 227 17.20 -4.42 -6.92
N TRP A 228 16.16 -4.55 -7.76
CA TRP A 228 14.85 -3.95 -7.49
C TRP A 228 14.06 -4.68 -6.41
N THR A 229 14.55 -5.81 -5.90
CA THR A 229 13.92 -6.55 -4.79
C THR A 229 14.59 -6.15 -3.47
N ILE A 230 15.92 -6.18 -3.44
CA ILE A 230 16.70 -5.89 -2.24
C ILE A 230 16.62 -4.41 -1.85
N ILE A 231 16.65 -3.48 -2.81
CA ILE A 231 16.59 -2.04 -2.50
C ILE A 231 15.26 -1.67 -1.82
N PRO A 232 14.07 -2.00 -2.38
CA PRO A 232 12.80 -1.70 -1.70
C PRO A 232 12.66 -2.41 -0.35
N LEU A 233 13.13 -3.65 -0.22
CA LEU A 233 13.13 -4.37 1.05
C LEU A 233 13.93 -3.60 2.12
N GLY A 234 15.14 -3.16 1.79
CA GLY A 234 15.99 -2.36 2.69
C GLY A 234 15.33 -1.03 3.07
N ILE A 235 14.71 -0.35 2.11
CA ILE A 235 13.97 0.90 2.35
C ILE A 235 12.81 0.65 3.34
N VAL A 236 11.98 -0.37 3.12
CA VAL A 236 10.86 -0.69 4.00
C VAL A 236 11.33 -1.02 5.42
N ILE A 237 12.40 -1.80 5.56
CA ILE A 237 12.99 -2.11 6.88
C ILE A 237 13.47 -0.83 7.59
N TYR A 238 14.13 0.07 6.85
CA TYR A 238 14.59 1.34 7.42
C TYR A 238 13.42 2.24 7.85
N PHE A 239 12.36 2.32 7.04
CA PHE A 239 11.14 3.04 7.42
C PHE A 239 10.45 2.43 8.64
N ALA A 240 10.43 1.10 8.77
CA ALA A 240 9.90 0.43 9.95
C ALA A 240 10.70 0.80 11.22
N TYR A 241 12.04 0.89 11.11
CA TYR A 241 12.89 1.37 12.20
C TYR A 241 12.55 2.81 12.59
N LEU A 242 12.51 3.75 11.62
CA LEU A 242 12.16 5.14 11.90
C LEU A 242 10.74 5.28 12.48
N GLY A 243 9.79 4.49 11.99
CA GLY A 243 8.42 4.41 12.51
C GLY A 243 8.38 3.97 13.98
N SER A 244 9.19 2.97 14.35
CA SER A 244 9.31 2.51 15.74
C SER A 244 9.88 3.60 16.66
N VAL A 245 10.92 4.32 16.23
CA VAL A 245 11.47 5.46 16.99
C VAL A 245 10.43 6.56 17.16
N SER A 246 9.73 6.94 16.08
CA SER A 246 8.65 7.92 16.14
C SER A 246 7.52 7.49 17.07
N LEU A 247 7.15 6.21 17.08
CA LEU A 247 6.13 5.67 17.98
C LEU A 247 6.57 5.73 19.45
N ALA A 248 7.84 5.48 19.73
CA ALA A 248 8.39 5.60 21.07
C ALA A 248 8.42 7.06 21.55
N GLU A 249 8.78 8.01 20.66
CA GLU A 249 8.76 9.45 20.97
C GLU A 249 7.34 9.95 21.27
N THR A 250 6.34 9.55 20.48
CA THR A 250 4.96 10.02 20.69
C THR A 250 4.31 9.46 21.96
N ARG A 251 4.79 8.31 22.45
CA ARG A 251 4.30 7.65 23.68
C ARG A 251 5.05 8.03 24.95
N ARG A 252 6.03 8.94 24.87
CA ARG A 252 6.85 9.34 26.03
C ARG A 252 5.96 9.87 27.16
N ALA A 253 6.09 9.26 28.33
CA ALA A 253 5.33 9.63 29.52
C ALA A 253 6.02 10.74 30.32
N ASP A 254 5.22 11.67 30.80
CA ASP A 254 5.57 12.64 31.82
C ASP A 254 4.91 12.24 33.16
N PRO A 255 5.67 12.01 34.24
CA PRO A 255 5.13 11.72 35.56
C PRO A 255 4.22 12.82 36.14
N GLN A 256 4.32 14.06 35.64
CA GLN A 256 3.53 15.21 36.10
C GLN A 256 2.41 15.59 35.12
N ALA A 257 2.02 14.67 34.25
CA ALA A 257 0.95 14.88 33.29
C ALA A 257 -0.39 15.20 33.98
N LEU A 258 -1.14 16.14 33.41
CA LEU A 258 -2.53 16.43 33.79
C LEU A 258 -3.42 15.25 33.38
N GLU A 259 -4.04 14.58 34.35
CA GLU A 259 -4.99 13.51 34.04
C GLU A 259 -6.35 14.09 33.63
N ILE A 260 -6.86 13.63 32.48
CA ILE A 260 -8.20 13.96 31.98
C ILE A 260 -8.87 12.65 31.56
N LYS A 261 -10.03 12.32 32.15
CA LYS A 261 -10.83 11.22 31.64
C LYS A 261 -11.70 11.72 30.49
N VAL A 262 -11.59 11.06 29.35
CA VAL A 262 -12.35 11.37 28.14
C VAL A 262 -13.40 10.29 27.97
N VAL A 263 -14.66 10.69 28.08
CA VAL A 263 -15.82 9.81 27.98
C VAL A 263 -16.56 10.13 26.69
N ALA A 264 -16.70 9.12 25.83
CA ALA A 264 -17.46 9.19 24.59
C ALA A 264 -18.85 8.57 24.75
N GLY A 265 -19.84 9.15 24.11
CA GLY A 265 -21.17 8.56 23.93
C GLY A 265 -21.81 9.12 22.67
N GLN A 266 -22.83 8.49 22.11
CA GLN A 266 -23.56 8.95 20.94
C GLN A 266 -24.40 10.19 21.28
N TRP A 267 -24.13 11.40 20.76
CA TRP A 267 -22.91 11.87 20.09
C TRP A 267 -22.36 13.11 20.82
N PHE A 268 -21.55 12.87 21.84
CA PHE A 268 -20.96 13.88 22.70
C PHE A 268 -19.59 13.44 23.24
N TRP A 269 -18.82 14.43 23.67
CA TRP A 269 -17.59 14.23 24.45
C TRP A 269 -17.79 14.84 25.83
N ARG A 270 -17.44 14.08 26.86
CA ARG A 270 -17.40 14.53 28.26
C ARG A 270 -15.98 14.42 28.79
N PHE A 271 -15.53 15.48 29.44
CA PHE A 271 -14.18 15.60 30.00
C PHE A 271 -14.28 15.70 31.51
N GLU A 272 -13.68 14.75 32.21
CA GLU A 272 -13.64 14.74 33.67
C GLU A 272 -12.21 15.00 34.12
N TYR A 273 -12.07 15.88 35.11
CA TYR A 273 -10.80 16.29 35.70
C TYR A 273 -10.77 15.78 37.14
N PRO A 274 -10.29 14.55 37.40
CA PRO A 274 -10.47 13.87 38.68
C PRO A 274 -9.86 14.64 39.85
N ASP A 275 -8.68 15.23 39.64
CA ASP A 275 -7.96 16.01 40.66
C ASP A 275 -8.71 17.26 41.10
N TYR A 276 -9.66 17.73 40.30
CA TYR A 276 -10.44 18.95 40.55
C TYR A 276 -11.93 18.68 40.77
N GLY A 277 -12.41 17.45 40.55
CA GLY A 277 -13.84 17.12 40.61
C GLY A 277 -14.70 17.83 39.56
N ILE A 278 -14.10 18.27 38.44
CA ILE A 278 -14.80 19.01 37.38
C ILE A 278 -15.24 18.06 36.27
N VAL A 279 -16.46 18.26 35.77
CA VAL A 279 -17.00 17.62 34.56
C VAL A 279 -17.34 18.72 33.57
N SER A 280 -16.86 18.63 32.34
CA SER A 280 -17.06 19.63 31.30
C SER A 280 -17.40 19.01 29.95
N ASN A 281 -18.16 19.73 29.13
CA ASN A 281 -18.39 19.38 27.73
C ASN A 281 -17.30 19.93 26.78
N ALA A 282 -16.30 20.65 27.29
CA ALA A 282 -15.15 21.15 26.54
C ALA A 282 -13.84 20.79 27.27
N MET A 283 -12.79 20.44 26.52
CA MET A 283 -11.50 20.11 27.11
C MET A 283 -10.65 21.37 27.21
N VAL A 284 -10.33 21.81 28.42
CA VAL A 284 -9.35 22.89 28.67
C VAL A 284 -8.06 22.27 29.19
N MET A 285 -6.91 22.71 28.65
CA MET A 285 -5.60 22.26 29.13
C MET A 285 -4.53 23.34 28.94
N PRO A 286 -3.47 23.36 29.76
CA PRO A 286 -2.41 24.34 29.60
C PRO A 286 -1.41 23.95 28.50
N VAL A 287 -0.90 24.96 27.78
CA VAL A 287 0.18 24.84 26.80
C VAL A 287 1.46 24.34 27.48
N ASN A 288 2.28 23.57 26.76
CA ASN A 288 3.55 22.99 27.23
C ASN A 288 3.45 22.03 28.42
N LYS A 289 2.24 21.61 28.81
CA LYS A 289 2.02 20.58 29.81
C LYS A 289 1.47 19.32 29.16
N GLN A 290 2.01 18.15 29.47
CA GLN A 290 1.44 16.91 28.98
C GLN A 290 0.08 16.65 29.65
N ALA A 291 -0.92 16.27 28.87
CA ALA A 291 -2.12 15.61 29.37
C ALA A 291 -2.04 14.10 29.12
N LEU A 292 -2.43 13.33 30.14
CA LEU A 292 -2.75 11.92 30.06
C LEU A 292 -4.27 11.79 29.92
N LEU A 293 -4.71 11.50 28.70
CA LEU A 293 -6.11 11.25 28.40
C LEU A 293 -6.42 9.77 28.66
N LYS A 294 -7.34 9.49 29.59
CA LYS A 294 -7.88 8.15 29.84
C LYS A 294 -9.22 8.02 29.14
N LEU A 295 -9.26 7.25 28.07
CA LEU A 295 -10.37 7.21 27.14
C LEU A 295 -11.26 5.98 27.35
N THR A 296 -12.57 6.22 27.42
CA THR A 296 -13.60 5.17 27.52
C THR A 296 -14.85 5.57 26.74
N SER A 297 -15.71 4.60 26.45
CA SER A 297 -17.01 4.81 25.80
C SER A 297 -18.15 4.27 26.65
N LEU A 298 -19.29 4.97 26.57
CA LEU A 298 -20.54 4.62 27.22
C LEU A 298 -21.41 3.65 26.40
N ASP A 299 -21.12 3.50 25.10
CA ASP A 299 -21.96 2.75 24.16
C ASP A 299 -21.15 1.96 23.11
N VAL A 300 -20.81 2.57 21.98
CA VAL A 300 -20.11 1.96 20.84
C VAL A 300 -18.66 2.42 20.79
N ILE A 301 -17.88 1.96 19.81
CA ILE A 301 -16.52 2.45 19.62
C ILE A 301 -16.59 3.87 19.03
N HIS A 302 -15.77 4.78 19.58
CA HIS A 302 -15.47 6.09 18.98
C HIS A 302 -13.96 6.24 18.84
N SER A 303 -13.48 7.37 18.32
CA SER A 303 -12.04 7.66 18.28
C SER A 303 -11.78 9.13 18.50
N PHE A 304 -11.02 9.45 19.55
CA PHE A 304 -10.67 10.81 19.92
C PHE A 304 -9.58 11.32 18.98
N TRP A 305 -9.86 12.39 18.25
CA TRP A 305 -8.89 12.98 17.34
C TRP A 305 -8.96 14.50 17.29
N VAL A 306 -7.83 15.13 17.62
CA VAL A 306 -7.56 16.55 17.32
C VAL A 306 -6.49 16.58 16.22
N PRO A 307 -6.83 16.91 14.95
CA PRO A 307 -5.93 16.80 13.81
C PRO A 307 -4.58 17.53 13.98
N GLU A 308 -4.59 18.69 14.61
CA GLU A 308 -3.41 19.52 14.89
C GLU A 308 -2.42 18.84 15.84
N PHE A 309 -2.89 17.89 16.66
CA PHE A 309 -2.05 17.12 17.57
C PHE A 309 -1.46 15.85 16.94
N ARG A 310 -1.89 15.47 15.74
CA ARG A 310 -1.45 14.28 14.95
C ARG A 310 -1.65 12.91 15.59
N VAL A 311 -2.16 12.85 16.81
CA VAL A 311 -2.43 11.60 17.51
C VAL A 311 -3.93 11.36 17.63
N LYS A 312 -4.33 10.11 17.46
CA LYS A 312 -5.70 9.64 17.67
C LYS A 312 -5.68 8.38 18.50
N GLN A 313 -6.74 8.13 19.25
CA GLN A 313 -6.90 6.90 20.01
C GLN A 313 -8.37 6.52 20.09
N ASP A 314 -8.64 5.25 19.77
CA ASP A 314 -9.99 4.71 19.84
C ASP A 314 -10.43 4.59 21.30
N THR A 315 -11.69 4.94 21.55
CA THR A 315 -12.35 4.87 22.85
C THR A 315 -13.28 3.66 22.84
N LEU A 316 -13.04 2.70 23.71
CA LEU A 316 -13.73 1.41 23.69
C LEU A 316 -14.76 1.32 24.84
N PRO A 317 -15.90 0.67 24.64
CA PRO A 317 -16.85 0.40 25.72
C PRO A 317 -16.33 -0.70 26.65
N GLY A 318 -16.53 -0.54 27.96
CA GLY A 318 -16.20 -1.52 28.99
C GLY A 318 -15.06 -1.10 29.93
N GLU A 319 -15.25 -1.37 31.23
CA GLU A 319 -14.37 -0.89 32.31
C GLU A 319 -12.91 -1.35 32.19
N ASN A 320 -12.68 -2.54 31.62
CA ASN A 320 -11.34 -3.12 31.43
C ASN A 320 -10.65 -2.68 30.13
N LEU A 321 -11.26 -1.78 29.35
CA LEU A 321 -10.77 -1.38 28.03
C LEU A 321 -10.37 0.10 27.92
N VAL A 322 -10.13 0.76 29.05
CA VAL A 322 -9.63 2.14 29.10
C VAL A 322 -8.33 2.25 28.32
N ARG A 323 -8.30 3.17 27.35
CA ARG A 323 -7.12 3.47 26.54
C ARG A 323 -6.45 4.74 27.03
N GLU A 324 -5.17 4.86 26.73
CA GLU A 324 -4.40 6.05 27.07
C GLU A 324 -3.93 6.77 25.80
N LEU A 325 -4.06 8.09 25.80
CA LEU A 325 -3.44 8.96 24.81
C LEU A 325 -2.69 10.06 25.54
N ARG A 326 -1.46 10.34 25.10
CA ARG A 326 -0.63 11.40 25.67
C ARG A 326 -0.48 12.50 24.64
N VAL A 327 -0.69 13.75 25.07
CA VAL A 327 -0.53 14.92 24.21
C VAL A 327 0.09 16.06 24.99
N THR A 328 1.04 16.75 24.37
CA THR A 328 1.67 17.95 24.93
C THR A 328 1.51 19.07 23.90
N PRO A 329 0.52 19.97 24.07
CA PRO A 329 0.28 21.02 23.09
C PRO A 329 1.39 22.07 23.14
N THR A 330 1.77 22.58 21.98
CA THR A 330 2.82 23.60 21.81
C THR A 330 2.28 24.95 21.40
N GLU A 331 1.03 25.00 20.94
CA GLU A 331 0.35 26.21 20.48
C GLU A 331 -0.91 26.45 21.31
N SER A 332 -1.07 27.66 21.84
CA SER A 332 -2.31 28.09 22.50
C SER A 332 -3.38 28.42 21.45
N GLY A 333 -4.64 28.18 21.78
CA GLY A 333 -5.76 28.44 20.88
C GLY A 333 -6.95 27.52 21.10
N GLU A 334 -7.92 27.65 20.21
CA GLU A 334 -9.11 26.82 20.17
C GLU A 334 -8.99 25.81 19.04
N PHE A 335 -9.04 24.53 19.42
CA PHE A 335 -9.03 23.38 18.54
C PHE A 335 -10.35 22.63 18.69
N LYS A 336 -10.52 21.59 17.88
CA LYS A 336 -11.73 20.80 17.86
C LYS A 336 -11.38 19.32 17.92
N VAL A 337 -11.92 18.62 18.91
CA VAL A 337 -11.96 17.16 18.87
C VAL A 337 -13.05 16.73 17.91
N ARG A 338 -12.75 15.69 17.12
CA ARG A 338 -13.68 15.02 16.21
C ARG A 338 -13.69 13.54 16.51
N CYS A 339 -14.84 12.90 16.29
CA CYS A 339 -14.89 11.44 16.24
C CYS A 339 -14.27 10.93 14.93
N ALA A 340 -13.33 9.99 15.04
CA ALA A 340 -12.64 9.37 13.90
C ALA A 340 -12.93 7.86 13.76
N GLU A 341 -14.01 7.37 14.37
CA GLU A 341 -14.53 6.00 14.19
C GLU A 341 -16.05 6.06 13.98
N MET A 342 -16.56 5.32 12.99
CA MET A 342 -17.97 5.43 12.61
C MET A 342 -18.88 4.96 13.75
N CYS A 343 -19.56 5.91 14.39
CA CYS A 343 -20.32 5.68 15.62
C CYS A 343 -21.82 5.98 15.49
N GLY A 344 -22.38 5.96 14.28
CA GLY A 344 -23.83 6.11 14.04
C GLY A 344 -24.22 7.38 13.28
N THR A 345 -25.52 7.69 13.27
CA THR A 345 -26.13 8.68 12.37
C THR A 345 -25.61 10.11 12.51
N SER A 346 -25.16 10.52 13.71
CA SER A 346 -24.58 11.85 13.93
C SER A 346 -23.05 11.83 14.10
N HIS A 347 -22.38 10.78 13.64
CA HIS A 347 -20.91 10.64 13.69
C HIS A 347 -20.16 11.89 13.21
N ALA A 348 -20.57 12.44 12.06
CA ALA A 348 -19.93 13.61 11.44
C ALA A 348 -20.05 14.91 12.27
N TYR A 349 -20.98 14.95 13.23
CA TYR A 349 -21.26 16.11 14.08
C TYR A 349 -20.77 15.93 15.51
N MET A 350 -20.13 14.78 15.81
CA MET A 350 -19.61 14.45 17.13
C MET A 350 -18.30 15.20 17.40
N GLU A 351 -18.44 16.49 17.68
CA GLU A 351 -17.35 17.43 17.85
C GLU A 351 -17.44 18.12 19.22
N SER A 352 -16.29 18.54 19.78
CA SER A 352 -16.26 19.39 20.97
C SER A 352 -15.03 20.32 20.96
N LEU A 353 -15.12 21.42 21.72
CA LEU A 353 -14.06 22.40 21.85
C LEU A 353 -12.90 21.84 22.69
N VAL A 354 -11.68 22.05 22.20
CA VAL A 354 -10.43 21.83 22.92
C VAL A 354 -9.70 23.16 23.03
N LYS A 355 -9.61 23.72 24.24
CA LYS A 355 -8.97 25.00 24.51
C LYS A 355 -7.60 24.79 25.13
N VAL A 356 -6.55 25.23 24.43
CA VAL A 356 -5.19 25.26 24.95
C VAL A 356 -4.88 26.67 25.44
N VAL A 357 -4.65 26.82 26.73
CA VAL A 357 -4.48 28.12 27.41
C VAL A 357 -3.14 28.21 28.13
N THR A 358 -2.82 29.37 28.71
CA THR A 358 -1.71 29.46 29.66
C THR A 358 -2.04 28.75 30.98
N GLN A 359 -1.03 28.43 31.79
CA GLN A 359 -1.25 27.81 33.10
C GLN A 359 -2.13 28.69 34.00
N ALA A 360 -1.92 30.00 34.01
CA ALA A 360 -2.72 30.94 34.81
C ALA A 360 -4.20 30.97 34.39
N GLU A 361 -4.47 30.94 33.08
CA GLU A 361 -5.85 30.86 32.56
C GLU A 361 -6.50 29.51 32.87
N PHE A 362 -5.74 28.41 32.84
CA PHE A 362 -6.25 27.11 33.26
C PHE A 362 -6.62 27.12 34.75
N ASP A 363 -5.75 27.67 35.60
CA ASP A 363 -5.99 27.76 37.04
C ASP A 363 -7.22 28.63 37.33
N GLN A 364 -7.38 29.75 36.61
CA GLN A 364 -8.58 30.58 36.70
C GLN A 364 -9.83 29.83 36.24
N TRP A 365 -9.76 29.12 35.11
CA TRP A 365 -10.88 28.30 34.63
C TRP A 365 -11.30 27.25 35.67
N VAL A 366 -10.35 26.61 36.35
CA VAL A 366 -10.65 25.68 37.45
C VAL A 366 -11.42 26.39 38.56
N GLN A 367 -10.97 27.57 39.01
CA GLN A 367 -11.68 28.33 40.04
C GLN A 367 -13.09 28.72 39.59
N ASP A 368 -13.24 29.15 38.34
CA ASP A 368 -14.54 29.51 37.78
C ASP A 368 -15.49 28.31 37.73
N GLN A 369 -15.02 27.12 37.35
CA GLN A 369 -15.84 25.90 37.35
C GLN A 369 -16.30 25.52 38.76
N LEU A 370 -15.41 25.64 39.75
CA LEU A 370 -15.74 25.37 41.16
C LEU A 370 -16.73 26.40 41.73
N ALA A 371 -16.67 27.65 41.25
CA ALA A 371 -17.58 28.72 41.66
C ALA A 371 -18.92 28.72 40.88
N ALA A 372 -18.93 28.22 39.64
CA ALA A 372 -20.08 28.27 38.73
C ALA A 372 -21.29 27.44 39.21
N LEU A 373 -21.08 26.51 40.15
CA LEU A 373 -22.16 25.80 40.83
C LEU A 373 -22.81 26.73 41.86
N GLY A 374 -23.58 27.71 41.36
CA GLY A 374 -24.43 28.55 42.17
C GLY A 374 -25.51 27.74 42.91
N THR A 375 -26.34 28.40 43.72
CA THR A 375 -27.33 27.73 44.56
C THR A 375 -28.63 27.36 43.83
N ASP A 376 -28.87 27.88 42.61
CA ASP A 376 -30.07 27.60 41.82
C ASP A 376 -30.06 26.19 41.20
N PRO A 377 -30.99 25.30 41.56
CA PRO A 377 -31.09 23.95 41.00
C PRO A 377 -31.33 23.93 39.47
N VAL A 378 -32.06 24.90 38.91
CA VAL A 378 -32.37 24.94 37.47
C VAL A 378 -31.11 25.23 36.67
N ALA A 379 -30.35 26.24 37.06
CA ALA A 379 -29.08 26.57 36.44
C ALA A 379 -28.07 25.42 36.53
N ARG A 380 -27.98 24.72 37.68
CA ARG A 380 -27.14 23.53 37.82
C ARG A 380 -27.61 22.38 36.91
N GLY A 381 -28.91 22.16 36.84
CA GLY A 381 -29.52 21.17 35.96
C GLY A 381 -29.17 21.38 34.49
N GLU A 382 -29.17 22.62 34.01
CA GLU A 382 -28.74 22.95 32.64
C GLU A 382 -27.27 22.57 32.42
N VAL A 383 -26.40 22.91 33.38
CA VAL A 383 -24.96 22.57 33.32
C VAL A 383 -24.76 21.05 33.29
N TRP A 384 -25.45 20.30 34.14
CA TRP A 384 -25.37 18.84 34.16
C TRP A 384 -25.91 18.20 32.89
N ALA A 385 -27.03 18.69 32.35
CA ALA A 385 -27.59 18.22 31.09
C ALA A 385 -26.62 18.43 29.93
N ARG A 386 -25.96 19.60 29.90
CA ARG A 386 -24.96 19.94 28.87
C ARG A 386 -23.70 19.08 29.00
N ASN A 387 -23.15 18.96 30.21
CA ASN A 387 -21.89 18.28 30.47
C ASN A 387 -21.99 16.75 30.39
N ASN A 388 -23.19 16.20 30.55
CA ASN A 388 -23.47 14.77 30.36
C ASN A 388 -24.04 14.44 28.97
N GLY A 389 -24.04 15.39 28.03
CA GLY A 389 -24.39 15.13 26.63
C GLY A 389 -25.88 14.96 26.35
N CYS A 390 -26.77 15.23 27.32
CA CYS A 390 -28.22 15.09 27.13
C CYS A 390 -28.73 15.98 25.99
N LEU A 391 -28.17 17.19 25.87
CA LEU A 391 -28.56 18.17 24.86
C LEU A 391 -28.11 17.82 23.43
N SER A 392 -27.26 16.80 23.24
CA SER A 392 -26.92 16.29 21.90
C SER A 392 -28.10 15.54 21.27
N CYS A 393 -28.95 14.91 22.09
CA CYS A 393 -30.08 14.10 21.63
C CYS A 393 -31.44 14.74 21.94
N HIS A 394 -31.53 15.58 22.97
CA HIS A 394 -32.76 16.25 23.38
C HIS A 394 -32.70 17.75 23.07
N SER A 395 -33.64 18.23 22.26
CA SER A 395 -33.80 19.66 21.98
C SER A 395 -34.57 20.36 23.10
N VAL A 396 -34.32 21.66 23.27
CA VAL A 396 -35.01 22.52 24.26
C VAL A 396 -35.87 23.59 23.60
N ASP A 397 -35.93 23.60 22.27
CA ASP A 397 -36.63 24.60 21.45
C ASP A 397 -37.87 24.04 20.72
N GLY A 398 -38.07 22.71 20.77
CA GLY A 398 -39.16 22.00 20.09
C GLY A 398 -38.75 21.33 18.78
N SER A 399 -37.50 21.48 18.31
CA SER A 399 -37.07 20.84 17.07
C SER A 399 -37.05 19.31 17.21
N PRO A 400 -37.42 18.54 16.19
CA PRO A 400 -37.20 17.09 16.20
C PRO A 400 -35.72 16.76 16.37
N ASN A 401 -35.40 15.76 17.20
CA ASN A 401 -34.06 15.24 17.38
C ASN A 401 -34.14 13.74 17.70
N VAL A 402 -33.01 13.13 18.05
CA VAL A 402 -32.84 11.70 18.35
C VAL A 402 -33.72 11.27 19.53
N GLY A 403 -33.84 12.13 20.55
CA GLY A 403 -34.76 11.98 21.67
C GLY A 403 -35.89 13.02 21.63
N PRO A 404 -36.91 12.89 22.49
CA PRO A 404 -37.98 13.87 22.61
C PRO A 404 -37.46 15.25 23.01
N THR A 405 -38.10 16.30 22.49
CA THR A 405 -37.89 17.67 22.95
C THR A 405 -38.28 17.80 24.43
N TRP A 406 -37.52 18.58 25.19
CA TRP A 406 -37.82 18.93 26.57
C TRP A 406 -38.74 20.15 26.68
N LYS A 407 -38.86 20.94 25.61
CA LYS A 407 -39.75 22.11 25.59
C LYS A 407 -41.20 21.72 25.85
N GLY A 408 -41.75 22.20 26.96
CA GLY A 408 -43.12 21.94 27.39
C GLY A 408 -43.39 20.48 27.73
N LEU A 409 -42.36 19.65 27.92
CA LEU A 409 -42.50 18.20 28.08
C LEU A 409 -43.17 17.83 29.40
N TYR A 410 -42.82 18.52 30.48
CA TYR A 410 -43.30 18.21 31.82
C TYR A 410 -44.82 18.39 31.94
N GLY A 411 -45.50 17.37 32.45
CA GLY A 411 -46.95 17.31 32.60
C GLY A 411 -47.71 16.87 31.34
N LEU A 412 -47.04 16.63 30.21
CA LEU A 412 -47.68 16.04 29.02
C LEU A 412 -47.90 14.54 29.19
N THR A 413 -48.87 14.00 28.45
CA THR A 413 -49.10 12.55 28.35
C THR A 413 -48.51 11.99 27.07
N HIS A 414 -47.71 10.93 27.17
CA HIS A 414 -47.16 10.20 26.03
C HIS A 414 -47.69 8.78 25.98
N GLU A 415 -48.00 8.31 24.78
CA GLU A 415 -48.14 6.88 24.49
C GLU A 415 -46.73 6.27 24.41
N LEU A 416 -46.53 5.12 25.04
CA LEU A 416 -45.29 4.36 25.01
C LEU A 416 -45.29 3.37 23.83
N THR A 417 -44.14 2.77 23.54
CA THR A 417 -44.00 1.78 22.46
C THR A 417 -44.85 0.51 22.67
N ASP A 418 -45.26 0.21 23.90
CA ASP A 418 -46.13 -0.92 24.26
C ASP A 418 -47.63 -0.57 24.22
N GLY A 419 -47.97 0.68 23.87
CA GLY A 419 -49.35 1.18 23.79
C GLY A 419 -49.92 1.68 25.13
N SER A 420 -49.18 1.58 26.23
CA SER A 420 -49.55 2.22 27.50
C SER A 420 -49.37 3.73 27.43
N VAL A 421 -50.04 4.48 28.32
CA VAL A 421 -49.96 5.94 28.38
C VAL A 421 -49.40 6.35 29.74
N VAL A 422 -48.43 7.26 29.73
CA VAL A 422 -47.79 7.78 30.94
C VAL A 422 -47.85 9.31 30.94
N THR A 423 -47.93 9.90 32.15
CA THR A 423 -47.74 11.34 32.33
C THR A 423 -46.28 11.62 32.62
N VAL A 424 -45.71 12.64 31.98
CA VAL A 424 -44.31 13.02 32.19
C VAL A 424 -44.19 13.81 33.49
N ASP A 425 -44.04 13.09 34.59
CA ASP A 425 -43.78 13.61 35.93
C ASP A 425 -42.34 13.31 36.40
N ASP A 426 -42.00 13.71 37.63
CA ASP A 426 -40.65 13.50 38.20
C ASP A 426 -40.25 12.00 38.21
N ALA A 427 -41.20 11.09 38.46
CA ALA A 427 -40.94 9.65 38.51
C ALA A 427 -40.68 9.07 37.12
N TYR A 428 -41.44 9.51 36.11
CA TYR A 428 -41.19 9.18 34.72
C TYR A 428 -39.82 9.68 34.27
N LEU A 429 -39.49 10.95 34.52
CA LEU A 429 -38.21 11.53 34.09
C LEU A 429 -37.01 10.87 34.77
N LEU A 430 -37.11 10.58 36.07
CA LEU A 430 -36.08 9.84 36.79
C LEU A 430 -35.89 8.45 36.16
N THR A 431 -36.99 7.72 35.92
CA THR A 431 -36.95 6.39 35.28
C THR A 431 -36.37 6.45 33.88
N ALA A 432 -36.76 7.46 33.08
CA ALA A 432 -36.25 7.66 31.73
C ALA A 432 -34.74 7.96 31.70
N ILE A 433 -34.17 8.56 32.75
CA ILE A 433 -32.73 8.82 32.84
C ILE A 433 -31.97 7.58 33.35
N ILE A 434 -32.41 6.94 34.43
CA ILE A 434 -31.66 5.84 35.07
C ILE A 434 -31.93 4.47 34.44
N ASN A 435 -33.04 4.31 33.74
CA ASN A 435 -33.43 3.10 33.02
C ASN A 435 -34.16 3.47 31.70
N PRO A 436 -33.45 4.03 30.70
CA PRO A 436 -34.09 4.64 29.54
C PRO A 436 -34.95 3.70 28.69
N ASN A 437 -34.67 2.40 28.72
CA ASN A 437 -35.45 1.41 27.97
C ASN A 437 -36.74 0.98 28.66
N ALA A 438 -37.00 1.41 29.91
CA ALA A 438 -38.20 1.00 30.64
C ALA A 438 -39.50 1.58 30.07
N GLN A 439 -39.46 2.84 29.63
CA GLN A 439 -40.67 3.60 29.25
C GLN A 439 -40.43 4.49 28.02
N VAL A 440 -40.10 3.85 26.89
CA VAL A 440 -39.76 4.54 25.64
C VAL A 440 -41.02 5.16 25.00
N PRO A 441 -41.05 6.48 24.75
CA PRO A 441 -42.17 7.10 24.05
C PRO A 441 -42.32 6.59 22.62
N LYS A 442 -43.57 6.47 22.17
CA LYS A 442 -43.90 6.07 20.80
C LYS A 442 -43.24 7.01 19.79
N GLY A 443 -42.60 6.43 18.77
CA GLY A 443 -41.84 7.16 17.76
C GLY A 443 -40.33 7.22 18.01
N PHE A 444 -39.86 6.75 19.17
CA PHE A 444 -38.43 6.63 19.49
C PHE A 444 -37.98 5.17 19.58
N VAL A 445 -36.68 4.94 19.39
CA VAL A 445 -36.08 3.60 19.30
C VAL A 445 -35.41 3.24 20.64
N PRO A 446 -35.68 2.06 21.24
CA PRO A 446 -34.99 1.61 22.43
C PRO A 446 -33.50 1.34 22.16
N GLY A 447 -32.67 1.46 23.19
CA GLY A 447 -31.22 1.19 23.11
C GLY A 447 -30.37 2.32 22.53
N VAL A 448 -30.96 3.48 22.26
CA VAL A 448 -30.24 4.66 21.77
C VAL A 448 -29.64 5.49 22.91
N MET A 449 -30.40 5.70 24.00
CA MET A 449 -29.89 6.44 25.16
C MET A 449 -28.95 5.55 25.99
N PRO A 450 -27.79 6.05 26.46
CA PRO A 450 -26.87 5.27 27.30
C PRO A 450 -27.55 4.71 28.56
N GLN A 451 -27.33 3.43 28.86
CA GLN A 451 -28.02 2.71 29.95
C GLN A 451 -27.31 2.80 31.31
N ILE A 452 -26.33 3.70 31.43
CA ILE A 452 -25.36 3.71 32.54
C ILE A 452 -25.40 5.02 33.35
N TYR A 453 -26.36 5.90 33.08
CA TYR A 453 -26.47 7.17 33.81
C TYR A 453 -26.73 6.97 35.30
N LYS A 454 -27.39 5.86 35.68
CA LYS A 454 -27.54 5.45 37.08
C LYS A 454 -26.20 5.35 37.81
N ASP A 455 -25.17 4.83 37.13
CA ASP A 455 -23.88 4.53 37.73
C ASP A 455 -22.86 5.65 37.50
N THR A 456 -23.13 6.57 36.58
CA THR A 456 -22.18 7.61 36.16
C THR A 456 -22.58 9.04 36.50
N ILE A 457 -23.84 9.29 36.89
CA ILE A 457 -24.31 10.60 37.32
C ILE A 457 -24.86 10.48 38.75
N PRO A 458 -24.35 11.26 39.72
CA PRO A 458 -24.92 11.31 41.07
C PRO A 458 -26.41 11.66 41.04
N GLU A 459 -27.21 10.98 41.85
CA GLU A 459 -28.67 11.14 41.88
C GLU A 459 -29.11 12.61 42.05
N GLN A 460 -28.42 13.36 42.91
CA GLN A 460 -28.70 14.79 43.10
C GLN A 460 -28.56 15.61 41.79
N GLN A 461 -27.59 15.28 40.93
CA GLN A 461 -27.43 15.96 39.65
C GLN A 461 -28.55 15.58 38.68
N ILE A 462 -29.03 14.32 38.73
CA ILE A 462 -30.18 13.88 37.94
C ILE A 462 -31.43 14.67 38.35
N LEU A 463 -31.68 14.83 39.65
CA LEU A 463 -32.80 15.63 40.14
C LEU A 463 -32.72 17.09 39.69
N GLU A 464 -31.52 17.67 39.65
CA GLU A 464 -31.31 19.02 39.13
C GLU A 464 -31.58 19.11 37.62
N ILE A 465 -31.19 18.09 36.82
CA ILE A 465 -31.57 17.99 35.40
C ILE A 465 -33.09 17.98 35.24
N ILE A 466 -33.81 17.26 36.11
CA ILE A 466 -35.29 17.22 36.09
C ILE A 466 -35.87 18.61 36.37
N GLU A 467 -35.32 19.36 37.33
CA GLU A 467 -35.72 20.76 37.59
C GLU A 467 -35.48 21.67 36.38
N TYR A 468 -34.38 21.45 35.65
CA TYR A 468 -34.15 22.14 34.39
C TYR A 468 -35.20 21.79 33.33
N ILE A 469 -35.52 20.51 33.13
CA ILE A 469 -36.57 20.07 32.20
C ILE A 469 -37.92 20.73 32.53
N LYS A 470 -38.28 20.81 33.82
CA LYS A 470 -39.51 21.47 34.30
C LYS A 470 -39.58 22.95 33.97
N SER A 471 -38.42 23.62 33.90
CA SER A 471 -38.35 25.05 33.60
C SER A 471 -38.63 25.37 32.13
N LEU A 472 -38.48 24.40 31.23
CA LEU A 472 -38.64 24.56 29.78
C LEU A 472 -40.12 24.45 29.38
N LYS A 473 -40.79 25.60 29.19
CA LYS A 473 -42.22 25.68 28.85
C LYS A 473 -42.51 25.72 27.35
#